data_AF-A0A2V6JQD8-F1
#
_entry.id   AF-A0A2V6JQD8-F1
#
_cell.length_a   1.000
_cell.length_b   1.000
_cell.length_c   1.000
_cell.angle_alpha   90.00
_cell.angle_beta   90.00
_cell.angle_gamma   90.00
#
_symmetry.space_group_name_H-M   'P 1'
#
loop_
_entity.id
_entity.type
_entity.pdbx_description
1 polymer ?
#
loop_
_entity_poly.entity_id
_entity_poly.type
_entity_poly.pdbx_seq_one_letter_code
_entity_poly.pdbx_strand_id
1 'polypeptide(L)'
;MGDKIDVFIPLNQDTMDRHLHLLKSGACAIYDKDKVTPGKAADGVQLCAMPMKELTKGNKLAVNTAALGATLQLLGIESEPLETVIARQFKKKGDAVIAENVAIARAGYDYAAQNFTAFSWKAPHGHKPLGIITGNQAIAMGGAAAGVKFYAAYPMSPSTG
;
A
#
# COMPACT_ATOMS: atom_id res chain seq x y z
N MET A 1 16.54 6.83 -12.57
CA MET A 1 15.71 5.67 -12.98
C MET A 1 14.88 5.30 -11.76
N GLY A 2 13.67 5.86 -11.64
CA GLY A 2 12.88 5.85 -10.40
C GLY A 2 11.77 6.89 -10.34
N ASP A 3 11.71 7.82 -11.31
CA ASP A 3 10.80 8.98 -11.25
C ASP A 3 9.37 8.68 -11.73
N LYS A 4 9.02 7.42 -12.03
CA LYS A 4 7.71 7.06 -12.59
C LYS A 4 7.05 5.95 -11.78
N ILE A 5 5.75 6.11 -11.57
CA ILE A 5 4.94 5.27 -10.69
C ILE A 5 4.36 4.08 -11.47
N ASP A 6 4.52 2.86 -10.94
CA ASP A 6 3.93 1.62 -11.47
C ASP A 6 2.51 1.38 -10.93
N VAL A 7 2.31 1.53 -9.62
CA VAL A 7 1.01 1.39 -8.96
C VAL A 7 0.71 2.66 -8.19
N PHE A 8 -0.45 3.24 -8.42
CA PHE A 8 -0.91 4.47 -7.81
C PHE A 8 -2.26 4.27 -7.13
N ILE A 9 -2.41 4.71 -5.88
CA ILE A 9 -3.64 4.56 -5.09
C ILE A 9 -4.09 5.93 -4.56
N PRO A 10 -4.81 6.74 -5.35
CA PRO A 10 -5.37 8.00 -4.87
C PRO A 10 -6.57 7.74 -3.95
N LEU A 11 -6.46 8.17 -2.69
CA LEU A 11 -7.55 8.06 -1.71
C LEU A 11 -8.55 9.22 -1.78
N ASN A 12 -8.24 10.26 -2.56
CA ASN A 12 -9.10 11.42 -2.79
C ASN A 12 -8.84 12.03 -4.18
N GLN A 13 -9.71 12.95 -4.58
CA GLN A 13 -9.65 13.62 -5.88
C GLN A 13 -8.38 14.46 -6.07
N ASP A 14 -7.95 15.21 -5.04
CA ASP A 14 -6.72 16.03 -5.11
C ASP A 14 -5.49 15.19 -5.48
N THR A 15 -5.36 14.01 -4.87
CA THR A 15 -4.25 13.09 -5.15
C THR A 15 -4.30 12.62 -6.60
N MET A 16 -5.49 12.26 -7.11
CA MET A 16 -5.70 11.87 -8.50
C MET A 16 -5.28 12.99 -9.45
N ASP A 17 -5.79 14.21 -9.25
CA ASP A 17 -5.54 15.36 -10.13
C ASP A 17 -4.05 15.72 -10.17
N ARG A 18 -3.39 15.70 -9.02
CA ARG A 18 -1.99 16.12 -8.90
C ARG A 18 -0.99 15.10 -9.41
N HIS A 19 -1.30 13.80 -9.39
CA HIS A 19 -0.29 12.76 -9.57
C HIS A 19 -0.57 11.77 -10.70
N LEU A 20 -1.78 11.76 -11.29
CA LEU A 20 -2.10 10.85 -12.40
C LEU A 20 -1.12 10.97 -13.59
N HIS A 21 -0.63 12.18 -13.86
CA HIS A 21 0.31 12.45 -14.95
C HIS A 21 1.72 11.84 -14.73
N LEU A 22 2.03 11.37 -13.52
CA LEU A 22 3.31 10.73 -13.18
C LEU A 22 3.34 9.23 -13.51
N LEU A 23 2.19 8.66 -13.88
CA LEU A 23 2.09 7.26 -14.27
C LEU A 23 2.67 7.07 -15.67
N LYS A 24 3.40 5.97 -15.86
CA LYS A 24 3.94 5.55 -17.14
C LYS A 24 2.98 4.59 -17.84
N SER A 25 3.18 4.38 -19.15
CA SER A 25 2.50 3.31 -19.87
C SER A 25 2.73 1.96 -19.19
N GLY A 26 1.68 1.16 -19.05
CA GLY A 26 1.68 -0.10 -18.32
C GLY A 26 1.46 0.04 -16.81
N ALA A 27 1.44 1.24 -16.24
CA ALA A 27 1.09 1.48 -14.84
C ALA A 27 -0.42 1.32 -14.58
N CYS A 28 -0.82 1.23 -13.31
CA CYS A 28 -2.22 1.23 -12.92
C CYS A 28 -2.55 2.26 -11.83
N ALA A 29 -3.78 2.77 -11.87
CA ALA A 29 -4.35 3.63 -10.83
C ALA A 29 -5.56 2.94 -10.19
N ILE A 30 -5.49 2.62 -8.90
CA ILE A 30 -6.56 1.95 -8.14
C ILE A 30 -7.30 2.98 -7.31
N TYR A 31 -8.60 3.17 -7.55
CA TYR A 31 -9.36 4.24 -6.91
C TYR A 31 -10.81 3.85 -6.61
N ASP A 32 -11.42 4.57 -5.67
CA ASP A 32 -12.82 4.43 -5.31
C ASP A 32 -13.70 5.10 -6.38
N LYS A 33 -14.44 4.30 -7.15
CA LYS A 33 -15.27 4.77 -8.27
C LYS A 33 -16.35 5.78 -7.84
N ASP A 34 -16.77 5.72 -6.58
CA ASP A 34 -17.85 6.57 -6.05
C ASP A 34 -17.31 7.92 -5.51
N LYS A 35 -15.99 8.07 -5.36
CA LYS A 35 -15.37 9.26 -4.76
C LYS A 35 -14.36 9.97 -5.65
N VAL A 36 -13.78 9.26 -6.61
CA VAL A 36 -12.70 9.78 -7.44
C VAL A 36 -13.06 9.60 -8.90
N THR A 37 -13.02 10.70 -9.65
CA THR A 37 -13.17 10.71 -11.11
C THR A 37 -11.78 10.91 -11.72
N PRO A 38 -11.24 9.93 -12.47
CA PRO A 38 -9.92 10.08 -13.07
C PRO A 38 -9.93 11.14 -14.17
N GLY A 39 -8.86 11.92 -14.25
CA GLY A 39 -8.59 12.77 -15.41
C GLY A 39 -8.09 11.97 -16.62
N LYS A 40 -7.52 12.67 -17.61
CA LYS A 40 -6.90 12.03 -18.77
C LYS A 40 -5.58 11.36 -18.37
N ALA A 41 -5.56 10.03 -18.31
CA ALA A 41 -4.35 9.26 -18.09
C ALA A 41 -3.47 9.19 -19.35
N ALA A 42 -2.18 8.91 -19.18
CA ALA A 42 -1.29 8.62 -20.30
C ALA A 42 -1.65 7.30 -21.00
N ASP A 43 -1.27 7.16 -22.27
CA ASP A 43 -1.60 5.97 -23.06
C ASP A 43 -1.03 4.69 -22.44
N GLY A 44 -1.89 3.68 -22.30
CA GLY A 44 -1.55 2.39 -21.69
C GLY A 44 -1.57 2.36 -20.16
N VAL A 45 -2.02 3.43 -19.48
CA VAL A 45 -2.34 3.38 -18.04
C VAL A 45 -3.68 2.68 -17.84
N GLN A 46 -3.71 1.69 -16.95
CA GLN A 46 -4.95 1.00 -16.56
C GLN A 46 -5.62 1.73 -15.40
N LEU A 47 -6.84 2.23 -15.63
CA LEU A 47 -7.67 2.85 -14.59
C LEU A 47 -8.53 1.77 -13.91
N CYS A 48 -8.15 1.40 -12.69
CA CYS A 48 -8.78 0.36 -11.90
C CYS A 48 -9.83 0.96 -10.94
N ALA A 49 -11.04 1.19 -11.46
CA ALA A 49 -12.16 1.69 -10.67
C ALA A 49 -12.72 0.57 -9.76
N MET A 50 -12.74 0.79 -8.45
CA MET A 50 -13.23 -0.21 -7.49
C MET A 50 -14.48 0.27 -6.73
N PRO A 51 -15.48 -0.59 -6.51
CA PRO A 51 -16.63 -0.31 -5.66
C PRO A 51 -16.26 -0.43 -4.17
N MET A 52 -15.41 0.48 -3.69
CA MET A 52 -14.81 0.35 -2.36
C MET A 52 -15.85 0.26 -1.24
N LYS A 53 -16.97 0.99 -1.35
CA LYS A 53 -18.06 0.95 -0.36
C LYS A 53 -18.66 -0.45 -0.21
N GLU A 54 -18.80 -1.19 -1.31
CA GLU A 54 -19.33 -2.56 -1.33
C GLU A 54 -18.29 -3.54 -0.78
N LEU A 55 -17.05 -3.44 -1.27
CA LEU A 55 -15.94 -4.31 -0.87
C LEU A 55 -15.62 -4.20 0.63
N THR A 56 -15.74 -3.01 1.20
CA THR A 56 -15.51 -2.79 2.63
C THR A 56 -16.76 -2.93 3.49
N LYS A 57 -17.91 -3.31 2.91
CA LYS A 57 -19.21 -3.34 3.60
C LYS A 57 -19.54 -2.03 4.33
N GLY A 58 -19.13 -0.90 3.76
CA GLY A 58 -19.30 0.43 4.33
C GLY A 58 -18.24 0.86 5.34
N ASN A 59 -17.27 0.01 5.70
CA ASN A 59 -16.16 0.39 6.57
C ASN A 59 -15.19 1.33 5.83
N LYS A 60 -15.30 2.63 6.09
CA LYS A 60 -14.47 3.66 5.45
C LYS A 60 -12.98 3.56 5.80
N LEU A 61 -12.65 2.99 6.97
CA LEU A 61 -11.26 2.87 7.42
C LEU A 61 -10.51 1.73 6.72
N ALA A 62 -11.24 0.76 6.15
CA ALA A 62 -10.67 -0.42 5.53
C ALA A 62 -10.50 -0.31 4.00
N VAL A 63 -10.72 0.89 3.42
CA VAL A 63 -10.51 1.14 1.98
C VAL A 63 -9.07 0.89 1.57
N ASN A 64 -8.10 1.25 2.43
CA ASN A 64 -6.70 0.94 2.24
C ASN A 64 -6.43 -0.58 2.21
N THR A 65 -7.11 -1.35 3.06
CA THR A 65 -6.99 -2.82 3.12
C THR A 65 -7.48 -3.46 1.80
N ALA A 66 -8.62 -3.02 1.27
CA ALA A 66 -9.12 -3.49 -0.02
C ALA A 66 -8.17 -3.11 -1.17
N ALA A 67 -7.67 -1.87 -1.19
CA ALA A 67 -6.73 -1.39 -2.21
C ALA A 67 -5.39 -2.14 -2.16
N LEU A 68 -4.90 -2.49 -0.96
CA LEU A 68 -3.71 -3.33 -0.79
C LEU A 68 -3.93 -4.74 -1.36
N GLY A 69 -5.07 -5.36 -1.08
CA GLY A 69 -5.42 -6.66 -1.68
C GLY A 69 -5.39 -6.62 -3.21
N ALA A 70 -6.04 -5.62 -3.80
CA ALA A 70 -6.03 -5.41 -5.25
C ALA A 70 -4.61 -5.18 -5.80
N THR A 71 -3.79 -4.41 -5.09
CA THR A 71 -2.40 -4.12 -5.49
C THR A 71 -1.56 -5.39 -5.53
N LEU A 72 -1.65 -6.25 -4.51
CA LEU A 72 -0.89 -7.49 -4.46
C LEU A 72 -1.27 -8.44 -5.60
N GLN A 73 -2.57 -8.58 -5.88
CA GLN A 73 -3.05 -9.36 -7.02
C GLN A 73 -2.45 -8.86 -8.34
N LEU A 74 -2.46 -7.54 -8.58
CA LEU A 74 -1.90 -6.98 -9.80
C LEU A 74 -0.40 -7.23 -9.91
N LEU A 75 0.33 -7.17 -8.79
CA LEU A 75 1.78 -7.42 -8.71
C LEU A 75 2.14 -8.92 -8.72
N GLY A 76 1.15 -9.81 -8.76
CA GLY A 76 1.35 -11.26 -8.72
C GLY A 76 1.93 -11.76 -7.39
N ILE A 77 1.61 -11.09 -6.28
CA ILE A 77 1.97 -11.49 -4.92
C ILE A 77 0.75 -12.17 -4.30
N GLU A 78 0.92 -13.37 -3.76
CA GLU A 78 -0.15 -14.13 -3.10
C GLU A 78 -0.75 -13.38 -1.90
N SER A 79 -1.97 -13.73 -1.50
CA SER A 79 -2.73 -13.02 -0.46
C SER A 79 -2.34 -13.39 0.97
N GLU A 80 -1.83 -14.60 1.22
CA GLU A 80 -1.53 -15.12 2.57
C GLU A 80 -0.51 -14.28 3.37
N PRO A 81 0.56 -13.72 2.76
CA PRO A 81 1.46 -12.80 3.45
C PRO A 81 0.74 -11.56 4.00
N LEU A 82 -0.23 -11.01 3.25
CA LEU A 82 -1.00 -9.84 3.69
C LEU A 82 -1.89 -10.20 4.88
N GLU A 83 -2.55 -11.35 4.83
CA GLU A 83 -3.40 -11.82 5.93
C GLU A 83 -2.62 -11.99 7.23
N THR A 84 -1.41 -12.55 7.12
CA THR A 84 -0.48 -12.72 8.25
C THR A 84 -0.09 -11.36 8.85
N VAL A 85 0.19 -10.37 8.00
CA VAL A 85 0.51 -9.00 8.42
C VAL A 85 -0.68 -8.32 9.07
N ILE A 86 -1.88 -8.45 8.51
CA ILE A 86 -3.13 -7.92 9.08
C ILE A 86 -3.37 -8.51 10.47
N ALA A 87 -3.28 -9.83 10.62
CA ALA A 87 -3.47 -10.50 11.91
C ALA A 87 -2.47 -9.99 12.97
N ARG A 88 -1.20 -9.80 12.60
CA ARG A 88 -0.19 -9.24 13.49
C ARG A 88 -0.49 -7.79 13.85
N GLN A 89 -0.82 -6.96 12.87
CA GLN A 89 -1.05 -5.52 13.05
C GLN A 89 -2.27 -5.24 13.94
N PHE A 90 -3.35 -6.01 13.74
CA PHE A 90 -4.61 -5.83 14.47
C PHE A 90 -4.76 -6.77 15.67
N LYS A 91 -3.72 -7.51 16.07
CA LYS A 91 -3.75 -8.44 17.22
C LYS A 91 -4.37 -7.84 18.48
N LYS A 92 -4.05 -6.57 18.80
CA LYS A 92 -4.57 -5.87 19.99
C LYS A 92 -6.04 -5.41 19.87
N LYS A 93 -6.62 -5.47 18.67
CA LYS A 93 -8.00 -5.04 18.37
C LYS A 93 -9.01 -6.20 18.40
N GLY A 94 -8.54 -7.45 18.50
CA GLY A 94 -9.37 -8.65 18.63
C GLY A 94 -9.70 -9.34 17.31
N ASP A 95 -10.10 -10.62 17.41
CA ASP A 95 -10.24 -11.53 16.27
C ASP A 95 -11.31 -11.10 15.26
N ALA A 96 -12.39 -10.45 15.73
CA ALA A 96 -13.43 -9.94 14.84
C ALA A 96 -12.90 -8.88 13.87
N VAL A 97 -12.06 -7.95 14.35
CA VAL A 97 -11.45 -6.89 13.53
C VAL A 97 -10.44 -7.49 12.54
N ILE A 98 -9.71 -8.51 12.96
CA ILE A 98 -8.77 -9.25 12.10
C ILE A 98 -9.53 -9.94 10.97
N ALA A 99 -10.56 -10.73 11.32
CA ALA A 99 -11.36 -11.47 10.34
C ALA A 99 -12.05 -10.53 9.34
N GLU A 100 -12.57 -9.39 9.80
CA GLU A 100 -13.15 -8.37 8.93
C GLU A 100 -12.12 -7.82 7.93
N ASN A 101 -10.93 -7.41 8.41
CA ASN A 101 -9.89 -6.85 7.53
C ASN A 101 -9.33 -7.90 6.56
N VAL A 102 -9.17 -9.15 7.00
CA VAL A 102 -8.76 -10.26 6.12
C VAL A 102 -9.80 -10.49 5.01
N ALA A 103 -11.09 -10.51 5.36
CA ALA A 103 -12.15 -10.66 4.36
C ALA A 103 -12.17 -9.50 3.35
N ILE A 104 -11.93 -8.27 3.82
CA ILE A 104 -11.86 -7.08 2.95
C ILE A 104 -10.64 -7.14 2.04
N ALA A 105 -9.47 -7.56 2.55
CA ALA A 105 -8.27 -7.74 1.75
C ALA A 105 -8.49 -8.77 0.63
N ARG A 106 -9.08 -9.93 0.96
CA ARG A 106 -9.45 -10.96 -0.02
C ARG A 106 -10.44 -10.44 -1.05
N ALA A 107 -11.49 -9.73 -0.62
CA ALA A 107 -12.45 -9.15 -1.54
C ALA A 107 -11.80 -8.18 -2.55
N GLY A 108 -10.86 -7.35 -2.10
CA GLY A 108 -10.08 -6.48 -2.98
C GLY A 108 -9.18 -7.25 -3.96
N TYR A 109 -8.54 -8.32 -3.47
CA TYR A 109 -7.70 -9.22 -4.26
C TYR A 109 -8.49 -9.92 -5.37
N ASP A 110 -9.60 -10.58 -5.01
CA ASP A 110 -10.46 -11.32 -5.92
C ASP A 110 -11.13 -10.40 -6.95
N TYR A 111 -11.57 -9.22 -6.51
CA TYR A 111 -12.14 -8.22 -7.42
C TYR A 111 -11.11 -7.80 -8.48
N ALA A 112 -9.87 -7.55 -8.08
CA ALA A 112 -8.82 -7.20 -9.03
C ALA A 112 -8.51 -8.34 -10.01
N ALA A 113 -8.52 -9.59 -9.53
CA ALA A 113 -8.28 -10.77 -10.38
C ALA A 113 -9.33 -10.93 -11.48
N GLN A 114 -10.58 -10.56 -11.19
CA GLN A 114 -11.71 -10.70 -12.11
C GLN A 114 -11.87 -9.53 -13.07
N ASN A 115 -11.47 -8.32 -12.65
CA ASN A 115 -11.82 -7.08 -13.37
C ASN A 115 -10.63 -6.37 -14.01
N PHE A 116 -9.39 -6.69 -13.61
CA PHE A 116 -8.20 -5.98 -14.06
C PHE A 116 -7.13 -6.91 -14.61
N THR A 117 -6.28 -6.37 -15.47
CA THR A 117 -5.13 -7.09 -16.01
C THR A 117 -3.94 -6.93 -15.07
N ALA A 118 -3.40 -8.05 -14.58
CA ALA A 118 -2.18 -8.06 -13.78
C ALA A 118 -0.97 -7.59 -14.61
N PHE A 119 0.10 -7.15 -13.94
CA PHE A 119 1.34 -6.79 -14.62
C PHE A 119 1.94 -8.00 -15.35
N SER A 120 2.60 -7.74 -16.49
CA SER A 120 3.34 -8.78 -17.22
C SER A 120 4.58 -9.28 -16.46
N TRP A 121 4.99 -8.55 -15.43
CA TRP A 121 6.07 -8.88 -14.51
C TRP A 121 5.51 -9.09 -13.11
N LYS A 122 6.20 -9.89 -12.30
CA LYS A 122 5.87 -10.09 -10.88
C LYS A 122 6.84 -9.36 -9.99
N ALA A 123 6.38 -8.94 -8.82
CA ALA A 123 7.28 -8.38 -7.81
C ALA A 123 8.37 -9.41 -7.44
N PRO A 124 9.64 -8.98 -7.33
CA PRO A 124 10.73 -9.90 -7.05
C PRO A 124 10.66 -10.43 -5.60
N HIS A 125 11.02 -11.69 -5.41
CA HIS A 125 11.21 -12.29 -4.10
C HIS A 125 12.68 -12.17 -3.66
N GLY A 126 12.90 -11.69 -2.45
CA GLY A 126 14.24 -11.68 -1.85
C GLY A 126 14.71 -13.08 -1.43
N HIS A 127 16.02 -13.33 -1.49
CA HIS A 127 16.60 -14.63 -1.12
C HIS A 127 16.50 -14.96 0.38
N LYS A 128 16.39 -13.95 1.24
CA LYS A 128 16.29 -14.09 2.69
C LYS A 128 15.51 -12.94 3.30
N PRO A 129 14.87 -13.12 4.47
CA PRO A 129 14.31 -12.02 5.24
C PRO A 129 15.40 -10.99 5.58
N LEU A 130 15.08 -9.71 5.43
CA LEU A 130 15.94 -8.59 5.81
C LEU A 130 15.24 -7.74 6.87
N GLY A 131 16.03 -7.10 7.73
CA GLY A 131 15.53 -6.06 8.64
C GLY A 131 15.18 -4.81 7.84
N ILE A 132 14.01 -4.23 8.11
CA ILE A 132 13.61 -2.94 7.56
C ILE A 132 13.78 -1.91 8.68
N ILE A 133 14.62 -0.92 8.45
CA ILE A 133 14.89 0.18 9.38
C ILE A 133 14.83 1.52 8.64
N THR A 134 14.40 2.56 9.35
CA THR A 134 14.51 3.95 8.87
C THR A 134 15.94 4.47 9.08
N GLY A 135 16.28 5.58 8.43
CA GLY A 135 17.59 6.23 8.62
C GLY A 135 17.84 6.64 10.07
N ASN A 136 16.84 7.19 10.74
CA ASN A 136 16.96 7.58 12.15
C ASN A 136 17.14 6.36 13.07
N GLN A 137 16.42 5.26 12.81
CA GLN A 137 16.61 4.00 13.52
C GLN A 137 18.03 3.46 13.32
N ALA A 138 18.56 3.50 12.09
CA ALA A 138 19.92 3.07 11.81
C ALA A 138 20.97 3.87 12.59
N ILE A 139 20.82 5.20 12.65
CA ILE A 139 21.71 6.07 13.43
C ILE A 139 21.62 5.76 14.93
N ALA A 140 20.41 5.62 15.46
CA ALA A 140 20.20 5.30 16.87
C ALA A 140 20.81 3.94 17.24
N MET A 141 20.61 2.92 16.41
CA MET A 141 21.20 1.58 16.59
C MET A 141 22.73 1.63 16.51
N GLY A 142 23.27 2.39 15.56
CA GLY A 142 24.72 2.59 15.43
C GLY A 142 25.33 3.27 16.64
N GLY A 143 24.69 4.33 17.16
CA GLY A 143 25.12 5.01 18.38
C GLY A 143 25.07 4.11 19.61
N ALA A 144 24.00 3.33 19.78
CA ALA A 144 23.88 2.36 20.86
C ALA A 144 24.97 1.28 20.78
N ALA A 145 25.23 0.75 19.59
CA ALA A 145 26.28 -0.25 19.35
C ALA A 145 27.70 0.32 19.58
N ALA A 146 27.92 1.59 19.25
CA ALA A 146 29.18 2.29 19.51
C ALA A 146 29.37 2.70 20.99
N GLY A 147 28.38 2.44 21.85
CA GLY A 147 28.48 2.68 23.29
C GLY A 147 28.13 4.11 23.72
N VAL A 148 27.42 4.88 22.90
CA VAL A 148 26.89 6.20 23.30
C VAL A 148 26.04 6.05 24.57
N LYS A 149 26.36 6.84 25.61
CA LYS A 149 25.68 6.78 26.92
C LYS A 149 24.80 7.99 27.21
N PHE A 150 24.96 9.07 26.46
CA PHE A 150 24.19 10.30 26.63
C PHE A 150 23.88 10.90 25.26
N TYR A 151 22.64 11.31 25.07
CA TYR A 151 22.15 11.98 23.87
C TYR A 151 21.24 13.12 24.29
N ALA A 152 21.52 14.32 23.79
CA ALA A 152 20.70 15.50 23.98
C ALA A 152 20.27 16.00 22.60
N ALA A 153 18.96 16.25 22.43
CA ALA A 153 18.41 16.76 21.20
C ALA A 153 17.26 17.72 21.46
N TYR A 154 17.07 18.62 20.51
CA TYR A 154 15.91 19.49 20.44
C TYR A 154 14.96 18.94 19.36
N PRO A 155 13.66 18.75 19.65
CA PRO A 155 12.73 18.22 18.66
C PRO A 155 12.63 19.13 17.42
N MET A 156 12.93 18.58 16.24
CA MET A 156 12.80 19.26 14.95
C MET A 156 12.56 18.22 13.85
N SER A 157 11.66 18.49 12.91
CA SER A 157 11.51 17.61 11.73
C SER A 157 12.73 17.78 10.82
N PRO A 158 13.36 16.70 10.29
CA PRO A 158 12.97 15.28 10.34
C PRO A 158 13.72 14.42 11.41
N SER A 159 14.36 15.01 12.42
CA SER A 159 15.28 14.32 13.34
C SER A 159 14.63 13.62 14.55
N THR A 160 13.32 13.78 14.77
CA THR A 160 12.61 13.21 15.93
C THR A 160 12.06 11.79 15.70
N GLY A 161 11.97 11.34 14.44
CA GLY A 161 11.37 10.05 14.04
C GLY A 161 12.33 8.87 14.04
#